data_AF-A0A6M3IL25-F1
#
_entry.id   AF-A0A6M3IL25-F1
#
_cell.length_a   1.000
_cell.length_b   1.000
_cell.length_c   1.000
_cell.angle_alpha   90.00
_cell.angle_beta   90.00
_cell.angle_gamma   90.00
#
_symmetry.space_group_name_H-M   'P 1'
#
loop_
_entity.id
_entity.type
_entity.pdbx_description
1 polymer ?
#
loop_
_entity_poly.entity_id
_entity_poly.type
_entity_poly.pdbx_seq_one_letter_code
_entity_poly.pdbx_strand_id
1 'polypeptide(L)'
;MGNMIKRKLKITSPEDAMTLGQKMFEQAVIENHRKYSTKNPRIKVSSAKAKSRRCQDWTAAKISDLIGLPWGKDQPIEPRGMGQTGVDIRLDREALAKFPHSVECKWNEKWDVPGAIRQAKANQMSGTQWLLVMTKNQEIRGQSEKVVILDAEVFFQLLALIPGERKGL
;
A
#
# COMPACT_ATOMS: atom_id res chain seq x y z
N MET A 1 6.00 -8.59 37.50
CA MET A 1 6.25 -7.58 38.57
C MET A 1 5.11 -7.49 39.60
N GLY A 2 3.83 -7.70 39.21
CA GLY A 2 2.67 -7.58 40.10
C GLY A 2 2.67 -8.45 41.38
N ASN A 3 3.39 -9.57 41.40
CA ASN A 3 3.53 -10.42 42.59
C ASN A 3 4.50 -9.86 43.66
N MET A 4 5.29 -8.84 43.32
CA MET A 4 6.29 -8.25 44.22
C MET A 4 5.71 -7.10 45.05
N ILE A 5 4.65 -6.44 44.56
CA ILE A 5 3.97 -5.33 45.24
C ILE A 5 3.05 -5.85 46.35
N LYS A 6 2.40 -7.01 46.12
CA LYS A 6 1.60 -7.72 47.13
C LYS A 6 2.41 -8.18 48.36
N ARG A 7 3.74 -8.29 48.23
CA ARG A 7 4.62 -8.83 49.29
C ARG A 7 5.17 -7.78 50.27
N LYS A 8 4.94 -6.47 50.06
CA LYS A 8 5.61 -5.41 50.86
C LYS A 8 4.71 -4.46 51.66
N LEU A 9 3.38 -4.64 51.69
CA LEU A 9 2.51 -3.92 52.63
C LEU A 9 1.62 -4.92 53.38
N LYS A 10 1.78 -5.01 54.71
CA LYS A 10 0.75 -5.58 55.58
C LYS A 10 -0.38 -4.56 55.61
N ILE A 11 -1.54 -4.90 55.06
CA ILE A 11 -2.73 -4.04 55.12
C ILE A 11 -3.22 -4.09 56.57
N THR A 12 -3.04 -3.01 57.32
CA THR A 12 -3.42 -2.94 58.74
C THR A 12 -4.55 -1.96 59.01
N SER A 13 -4.85 -1.08 58.06
CA SER A 13 -5.94 -0.12 58.16
C SER A 13 -6.65 0.12 56.82
N PRO A 14 -7.85 0.75 56.84
CA PRO A 14 -8.54 1.16 55.62
C PRO A 14 -7.74 2.12 54.74
N GLU A 15 -6.89 3.00 55.31
CA GLU A 15 -6.04 3.89 54.51
C GLU A 15 -4.92 3.16 53.74
N ASP A 16 -4.39 2.06 54.29
CA ASP A 16 -3.42 1.20 53.60
C ASP A 16 -4.04 0.56 52.36
N ALA A 17 -5.30 0.09 52.48
CA ALA A 17 -6.03 -0.54 51.39
C ALA A 17 -6.34 0.46 50.26
N MET A 18 -6.73 1.70 50.61
CA MET A 18 -6.98 2.76 49.64
C MET A 18 -5.70 3.15 48.90
N THR A 19 -4.59 3.31 49.63
CA THR A 19 -3.28 3.64 49.06
C THR A 19 -2.77 2.54 48.12
N LEU A 20 -2.98 1.26 48.48
CA LEU A 20 -2.63 0.13 47.62
C LEU A 20 -3.49 0.12 46.35
N GLY A 21 -4.79 0.38 46.47
CA GLY A 21 -5.71 0.49 45.33
C GLY A 21 -5.30 1.56 44.33
N GLN A 22 -4.93 2.75 44.81
CA GLN A 22 -4.43 3.85 43.97
C GLN A 22 -3.13 3.48 43.25
N LYS A 23 -2.16 2.90 43.95
CA LYS A 23 -0.89 2.44 43.35
C LYS A 23 -1.10 1.34 42.32
N MET A 24 -2.02 0.41 42.56
CA MET A 24 -2.37 -0.64 41.60
C MET A 24 -3.04 -0.07 40.36
N PHE A 25 -3.93 0.91 40.52
CA PHE A 25 -4.58 1.59 39.41
C PHE A 25 -3.58 2.39 38.56
N GLU A 26 -2.72 3.20 39.19
CA GLU A 26 -1.65 3.94 38.50
C GLU A 26 -0.71 3.01 37.73
N GLN A 27 -0.31 1.88 38.34
CA GLN A 27 0.51 0.90 37.63
C GLN A 27 -0.21 0.26 36.45
N ALA A 28 -1.49 -0.09 36.59
CA ALA A 28 -2.28 -0.62 35.50
C ALA A 28 -2.43 0.39 34.34
N VAL A 29 -2.59 1.67 34.67
CA VAL A 29 -2.61 2.77 33.69
C VAL A 29 -1.25 2.90 33.00
N ILE A 30 -0.14 2.86 33.74
CA ILE A 30 1.22 2.92 33.19
C ILE A 30 1.51 1.70 32.30
N GLU A 31 1.13 0.49 32.72
CA GLU A 31 1.32 -0.73 31.94
C GLU A 31 0.50 -0.71 30.66
N ASN A 32 -0.76 -0.27 30.71
CA ASN A 32 -1.59 -0.09 29.52
C ASN A 32 -1.00 0.98 28.60
N HIS A 33 -0.61 2.13 29.14
CA HIS A 33 0.01 3.17 28.33
C HIS A 33 1.32 2.68 27.70
N ARG A 34 2.12 1.86 28.38
CA ARG A 34 3.34 1.26 27.81
C ARG A 34 3.04 0.19 26.75
N LYS A 35 1.98 -0.59 26.94
CA LYS A 35 1.50 -1.63 26.01
C LYS A 35 0.96 -1.02 24.71
N TYR A 36 0.33 0.16 24.79
CA TYR A 36 -0.28 0.84 23.64
C TYR A 36 0.49 2.08 23.13
N SER A 37 1.53 2.54 23.82
CA SER A 37 2.45 3.63 23.38
C SER A 37 3.60 3.10 22.52
N THR A 38 3.33 2.10 21.69
CA THR A 38 4.32 1.65 20.72
C THR A 38 4.45 2.73 19.64
N LYS A 39 5.54 3.51 19.71
CA LYS A 39 6.06 4.23 18.54
C LYS A 39 6.07 3.23 17.38
N ASN A 40 5.19 3.42 16.40
CA ASN A 40 5.04 2.49 15.28
C ASN A 40 6.41 2.37 14.58
N PRO A 41 7.11 1.22 14.69
CA PRO A 41 8.46 1.13 14.18
C PRO A 41 8.42 1.33 12.66
N ARG A 42 9.29 2.21 12.17
CA ARG A 42 9.44 2.49 10.74
C ARG A 42 9.62 1.15 10.01
N ILE A 43 8.81 0.92 8.97
CA ILE A 43 8.92 -0.31 8.16
C ILE A 43 10.36 -0.48 7.67
N LYS A 44 10.88 -1.70 7.73
CA LYS A 44 12.21 -2.01 7.17
C LYS A 44 12.22 -1.64 5.68
N VAL A 45 13.30 -1.01 5.22
CA VAL A 45 13.47 -0.63 3.81
C VAL A 45 13.26 -1.83 2.88
N SER A 46 13.76 -3.00 3.25
CA SER A 46 13.55 -4.25 2.50
C SER A 46 12.08 -4.63 2.38
N SER A 47 11.31 -4.51 3.46
CA SER A 47 9.87 -4.78 3.44
C SER A 47 9.09 -3.76 2.61
N ALA A 48 9.48 -2.48 2.66
CA ALA A 48 8.88 -1.44 1.80
C ALA A 48 9.15 -1.73 0.32
N LYS A 49 10.41 -2.04 -0.02
CA LYS A 49 10.81 -2.44 -1.38
C LYS A 49 10.07 -3.69 -1.87
N ALA A 50 9.92 -4.70 -1.00
CA ALA A 50 9.18 -5.92 -1.34
C ALA A 50 7.69 -5.63 -1.61
N LYS A 51 7.06 -4.72 -0.87
CA LYS A 51 5.68 -4.28 -1.13
C LYS A 51 5.55 -3.60 -2.48
N SER A 52 6.40 -2.61 -2.77
CA SER A 52 6.41 -1.96 -4.09
C SER A 52 6.58 -2.97 -5.21
N ARG A 53 7.52 -3.92 -5.06
CA ARG A 53 7.75 -4.99 -6.03
C ARG A 53 6.52 -5.85 -6.27
N ARG A 54 5.80 -6.28 -5.22
CA ARG A 54 4.53 -7.01 -5.37
C ARG A 54 3.48 -6.22 -6.12
N CYS A 55 3.44 -4.89 -5.95
CA CYS A 55 2.53 -4.05 -6.72
C CYS A 55 2.88 -4.11 -8.20
N GLN A 56 4.16 -3.98 -8.54
CA GLN A 56 4.64 -4.04 -9.91
C GLN A 56 4.38 -5.42 -10.55
N ASP A 57 4.72 -6.51 -9.86
CA ASP A 57 4.50 -7.88 -10.35
C ASP A 57 3.01 -8.15 -10.61
N TRP A 58 2.13 -7.72 -9.70
CA TRP A 58 0.68 -7.85 -9.88
C TRP A 58 0.18 -7.06 -11.10
N THR A 59 0.67 -5.82 -11.28
CA THR A 59 0.29 -4.99 -12.42
C THR A 59 0.78 -5.58 -13.74
N ALA A 60 2.03 -6.07 -13.80
CA ALA A 60 2.57 -6.75 -14.97
C ALA A 60 1.75 -8.00 -15.33
N ALA A 61 1.39 -8.82 -14.35
CA ALA A 61 0.53 -9.98 -14.56
C ALA A 61 -0.84 -9.58 -15.12
N LYS A 62 -1.46 -8.50 -14.61
CA LYS A 62 -2.74 -8.01 -15.14
C LYS A 62 -2.65 -7.49 -16.57
N ILE A 63 -1.57 -6.80 -16.92
CA ILE A 63 -1.33 -6.36 -18.30
C ILE A 63 -1.14 -7.58 -19.20
N SER A 64 -0.35 -8.56 -18.76
CA SER A 64 -0.11 -9.84 -19.45
C SER A 64 -1.42 -10.56 -19.76
N ASP A 65 -2.28 -10.74 -18.76
CA ASP A 65 -3.60 -11.37 -18.93
C ASP A 65 -4.46 -10.60 -19.94
N LEU A 66 -4.43 -9.27 -19.91
CA LEU A 66 -5.25 -8.40 -20.76
C LEU A 66 -4.83 -8.46 -22.24
N ILE A 67 -3.53 -8.49 -22.52
CA ILE A 67 -3.01 -8.35 -23.89
C ILE A 67 -2.45 -9.66 -24.48
N GLY A 68 -2.44 -10.73 -23.69
CA GLY A 68 -2.00 -12.07 -24.11
C GLY A 68 -0.51 -12.17 -24.39
N LEU A 69 0.33 -11.39 -23.70
CA LEU A 69 1.79 -11.42 -23.83
C LEU A 69 2.44 -11.83 -22.50
N PRO A 70 3.54 -12.60 -22.51
CA PRO A 70 4.19 -13.03 -21.28
C PRO A 70 4.82 -11.87 -20.51
N TRP A 71 4.90 -12.01 -19.19
CA TRP A 71 5.61 -11.08 -18.32
C TRP A 71 6.74 -11.76 -17.56
N GLY A 72 7.77 -10.99 -17.22
CA GLY A 72 8.94 -11.48 -16.49
C GLY A 72 10.23 -10.80 -16.96
N LYS A 73 11.34 -11.31 -16.46
CA LYS A 73 12.67 -10.84 -16.90
C LYS A 73 12.85 -11.16 -18.38
N ASP A 74 13.34 -10.19 -19.15
CA ASP A 74 13.61 -10.32 -20.58
C ASP A 74 12.36 -10.68 -21.42
N GLN A 75 11.16 -10.37 -20.91
CA GLN A 75 9.87 -10.55 -21.60
C GLN A 75 9.31 -9.20 -22.11
N PRO A 76 8.28 -9.21 -22.99
CA PRO A 76 7.63 -7.99 -23.47
C PRO A 76 7.09 -7.08 -22.37
N ILE A 77 6.69 -7.66 -21.24
CA ILE A 77 6.20 -6.96 -20.04
C ILE A 77 7.15 -7.26 -18.87
N GLU A 78 7.85 -6.26 -18.36
CA GLU A 78 8.86 -6.49 -17.31
C GLU A 78 8.75 -5.45 -16.18
N PRO A 79 8.48 -5.87 -14.93
CA PRO A 79 8.68 -5.02 -13.76
C PRO A 79 10.11 -4.51 -13.69
N ARG A 80 10.28 -3.19 -13.63
CA ARG A 80 11.60 -2.56 -13.65
C ARG A 80 12.43 -2.95 -12.41
N GLY A 81 13.75 -3.02 -12.59
CA GLY A 81 14.67 -3.30 -11.48
C GLY A 81 14.58 -2.22 -10.39
N MET A 82 14.62 -2.65 -9.13
CA MET A 82 14.54 -1.72 -7.99
C MET A 82 15.66 -0.67 -8.06
N GLY A 83 15.30 0.62 -8.05
CA GLY A 83 16.25 1.74 -8.05
C GLY A 83 16.66 2.24 -9.44
N GLN A 84 16.11 1.66 -10.51
CA GLN A 84 16.23 2.23 -11.86
C GLN A 84 15.28 3.41 -12.04
N THR A 85 15.60 4.31 -12.96
CA THR A 85 14.78 5.47 -13.32
C THR A 85 13.77 5.12 -14.42
N GLY A 86 12.68 5.88 -14.52
CA GLY A 86 11.61 5.70 -15.51
C GLY A 86 10.39 4.95 -14.97
N VAL A 87 9.53 4.47 -15.88
CA VAL A 87 8.28 3.76 -15.56
C VAL A 87 8.50 2.46 -14.77
N ASP A 88 7.56 2.09 -13.92
CA ASP A 88 7.68 0.88 -13.10
C ASP A 88 7.51 -0.43 -13.87
N ILE A 89 6.77 -0.40 -14.98
CA ILE A 89 6.59 -1.55 -15.89
C ILE A 89 7.16 -1.18 -17.25
N ARG A 90 8.22 -1.87 -17.67
CA ARG A 90 8.76 -1.77 -19.02
C ARG A 90 7.88 -2.58 -19.97
N LEU A 91 7.49 -1.95 -21.06
CA LEU A 91 6.73 -2.56 -22.14
C LEU A 91 7.55 -2.43 -23.43
N ASP A 92 7.67 -3.51 -24.18
CA ASP A 92 8.28 -3.46 -25.51
C ASP A 92 7.33 -2.85 -26.56
N ARG A 93 7.75 -2.88 -27.83
CA ARG A 93 6.95 -2.31 -28.92
C ARG A 93 5.59 -3.00 -29.08
N GLU A 94 5.53 -4.33 -28.98
CA GLU A 94 4.29 -5.07 -29.16
C GLU A 94 3.34 -4.84 -27.98
N ALA A 95 3.87 -4.89 -26.76
CA ALA A 95 3.11 -4.65 -25.55
C ALA A 95 2.57 -3.21 -25.50
N LEU A 96 3.37 -2.20 -25.89
CA LEU A 96 2.92 -0.80 -25.96
C LEU A 96 1.83 -0.58 -27.00
N ALA A 97 1.86 -1.30 -28.14
CA ALA A 97 0.82 -1.18 -29.15
C ALA A 97 -0.55 -1.68 -28.63
N LYS A 98 -0.55 -2.68 -27.75
CA LYS A 98 -1.76 -3.25 -27.15
C LYS A 98 -2.16 -2.56 -25.83
N PHE A 99 -1.19 -2.01 -25.11
CA PHE A 99 -1.37 -1.31 -23.84
C PHE A 99 -0.56 -0.01 -23.82
N PRO A 100 -1.07 1.08 -24.41
CA PRO A 100 -0.32 2.32 -24.63
C PRO A 100 -0.25 3.20 -23.38
N HIS A 101 0.21 2.65 -22.25
CA HIS A 101 0.32 3.35 -20.98
C HIS A 101 1.72 3.28 -20.36
N SER A 102 2.14 4.41 -19.78
CA SER A 102 3.30 4.51 -18.89
C SER A 102 2.86 4.29 -17.46
N VAL A 103 3.30 3.18 -16.85
CA VAL A 103 2.78 2.71 -15.58
C VAL A 103 3.68 3.09 -14.41
N GLU A 104 3.09 3.66 -13.35
CA GLU A 104 3.70 3.90 -12.04
C GLU A 104 2.92 3.13 -10.96
N CYS A 105 3.60 2.56 -9.98
CA CYS A 105 3.07 1.71 -8.92
C CYS A 105 3.44 2.25 -7.54
N LYS A 106 2.44 2.49 -6.67
CA LYS A 106 2.64 2.93 -5.28
C LYS A 106 1.99 2.00 -4.28
N TRP A 107 2.76 1.58 -3.28
CA TRP A 107 2.25 0.87 -2.11
C TRP A 107 2.58 1.65 -0.84
N ASN A 108 1.63 2.45 -0.35
CA ASN A 108 1.81 3.30 0.82
C ASN A 108 0.54 3.31 1.69
N GLU A 109 0.69 3.39 3.01
CA GLU A 109 -0.46 3.54 3.94
C GLU A 109 -1.07 4.94 3.89
N LYS A 110 -0.25 5.96 3.64
CA LYS A 110 -0.67 7.34 3.43
C LYS A 110 -0.43 7.68 1.96
N TRP A 111 -1.48 8.13 1.28
CA TRP A 111 -1.40 8.44 -0.14
C TRP A 111 -1.08 9.92 -0.34
N ASP A 112 0.08 10.19 -0.94
CA ASP A 112 0.37 11.47 -1.60
C ASP A 112 -0.01 11.34 -3.07
N VAL A 113 -1.31 11.49 -3.36
CA VAL A 113 -1.83 11.37 -4.72
C VAL A 113 -1.23 12.43 -5.66
N PRO A 114 -1.16 13.73 -5.30
CA PRO A 114 -0.54 14.73 -6.17
C PRO A 114 0.93 14.45 -6.48
N GLY A 115 1.72 14.02 -5.49
CA GLY A 115 3.12 13.63 -5.70
C GLY A 115 3.26 12.41 -6.61
N ALA A 116 2.43 11.39 -6.40
CA ALA A 116 2.42 10.20 -7.24
C ALA A 116 2.03 10.52 -8.70
N ILE A 117 1.04 11.39 -8.91
CA ILE A 117 0.65 11.85 -10.26
C ILE A 117 1.80 12.61 -10.93
N ARG A 118 2.47 13.53 -10.21
CA ARG A 118 3.64 14.26 -10.75
C ARG A 118 4.73 13.29 -11.21
N GLN A 119 5.01 12.25 -10.43
CA GLN A 119 6.01 11.24 -10.81
C GLN A 119 5.56 10.42 -12.03
N ALA A 120 4.31 9.97 -12.07
CA ALA A 120 3.76 9.23 -13.21
C ALA A 120 3.85 10.05 -14.51
N LYS A 121 3.51 11.34 -14.46
CA LYS A 121 3.65 12.27 -15.59
C LYS A 121 5.11 12.52 -15.99
N ALA A 122 6.01 12.69 -15.02
CA ALA A 122 7.43 12.91 -15.29
C ALA A 122 8.10 11.70 -15.96
N ASN A 123 7.64 10.48 -15.63
CA ASN A 123 8.14 9.23 -16.21
C ASN A 123 7.40 8.82 -17.50
N GLN A 124 6.40 9.59 -17.94
CA GLN A 124 5.58 9.25 -19.09
C GLN A 124 6.41 9.20 -20.37
N MET A 125 6.36 8.07 -21.07
CA MET A 125 6.96 7.87 -22.38
C MET A 125 6.11 8.57 -23.46
N SER A 126 6.78 9.13 -24.46
CA SER A 126 6.11 9.76 -25.61
C SER A 126 5.14 8.79 -26.29
N GLY A 127 3.96 9.29 -26.68
CA GLY A 127 2.93 8.49 -27.34
C GLY A 127 2.13 7.54 -26.43
N THR A 128 2.30 7.62 -25.11
CA THR A 128 1.54 6.80 -24.14
C THR A 128 0.72 7.69 -23.20
N GLN A 129 -0.27 7.12 -22.49
CA GLN A 129 -0.96 7.78 -21.38
C GLN A 129 -0.33 7.42 -20.03
N TRP A 130 -0.23 8.34 -19.08
CA TRP A 130 0.24 7.99 -17.73
C TRP A 130 -0.84 7.20 -16.98
N LEU A 131 -0.42 6.20 -16.22
CA LEU A 131 -1.30 5.33 -15.43
C LEU A 131 -0.67 5.06 -14.07
N LEU A 132 -1.39 5.34 -12.99
CA LEU A 132 -0.92 5.14 -11.63
C LEU A 132 -1.73 4.03 -10.95
N VAL A 133 -1.05 3.01 -10.43
CA VAL A 133 -1.65 1.93 -9.64
C VAL A 133 -1.26 2.12 -8.17
N MET A 134 -2.23 2.42 -7.32
CA MET A 134 -2.05 2.65 -5.89
C MET A 134 -2.63 1.51 -5.05
N THR A 135 -1.98 1.22 -3.93
CA THR A 135 -2.47 0.27 -2.94
C THR A 135 -1.98 0.61 -1.53
N LYS A 136 -2.59 -0.01 -0.53
CA LYS A 136 -2.26 0.06 0.91
C LYS A 136 -2.43 -1.32 1.54
N ASN A 137 -1.91 -1.54 2.76
CA ASN A 137 -2.01 -2.86 3.40
C ASN A 137 -3.43 -3.26 3.81
N GLN A 138 -4.38 -2.33 3.88
CA GLN A 138 -5.74 -2.68 4.28
C GLN A 138 -6.34 -3.71 3.31
N GLU A 139 -6.65 -4.87 3.85
CA GLU A 139 -7.44 -5.87 3.16
C GLU A 139 -8.92 -5.49 3.31
N ILE A 140 -9.61 -5.35 2.18
CA ILE A 140 -11.06 -5.28 2.14
C ILE A 140 -11.49 -6.60 1.52
N ARG A 141 -12.29 -7.39 2.24
CA ARG A 141 -12.76 -8.72 1.80
C ARG A 141 -11.59 -9.69 1.48
N GLY A 142 -10.51 -9.63 2.25
CA GLY A 142 -9.35 -10.54 2.12
C GLY A 142 -8.41 -10.22 0.95
N GLN A 143 -8.55 -9.07 0.30
CA GLN A 143 -7.66 -8.62 -0.77
C GLN A 143 -7.22 -7.18 -0.53
N SER A 144 -5.95 -6.87 -0.82
CA SER A 144 -5.48 -5.49 -0.84
C SER A 144 -6.10 -4.76 -2.03
N GLU A 145 -6.88 -3.72 -1.75
CA GLU A 145 -7.53 -2.91 -2.79
C GLU A 145 -6.47 -2.26 -3.70
N LYS A 146 -6.68 -2.38 -5.02
CA LYS A 146 -5.86 -1.73 -6.05
C LYS A 146 -6.70 -0.65 -6.72
N VAL A 147 -6.24 0.59 -6.61
CA VAL A 147 -6.88 1.75 -7.22
C VAL A 147 -6.05 2.20 -8.40
N VAL A 148 -6.72 2.42 -9.54
CA VAL A 148 -6.12 2.98 -10.73
C VAL A 148 -6.48 4.46 -10.81
N ILE A 149 -5.48 5.30 -11.09
CA ILE A 149 -5.63 6.73 -11.31
C ILE A 149 -5.08 7.03 -12.70
N LEU A 150 -5.88 7.71 -13.51
CA LEU A 150 -5.55 8.16 -14.85
C LEU A 150 -6.16 9.55 -15.09
N ASP A 151 -5.82 10.14 -16.23
CA ASP A 151 -6.43 11.38 -16.68
C ASP A 151 -7.94 11.20 -16.93
N ALA A 152 -8.75 12.19 -16.57
CA ALA A 152 -10.19 12.13 -16.70
C ALA A 152 -10.62 12.01 -18.16
N GLU A 153 -9.94 12.72 -19.08
CA GLU A 153 -10.25 12.65 -20.51
C GLU A 153 -9.97 11.25 -21.06
N VAL A 154 -8.87 10.63 -20.64
CA VAL A 154 -8.55 9.24 -21.00
C VAL A 154 -9.62 8.29 -20.47
N PHE A 155 -10.09 8.49 -19.25
CA PHE A 155 -11.17 7.68 -18.67
C PHE A 155 -12.47 7.78 -19.50
N PHE A 156 -12.91 8.97 -19.86
CA PHE A 156 -14.13 9.14 -20.67
C PHE A 156 -13.97 8.60 -22.10
N GLN A 157 -12.78 8.74 -22.71
CA GLN A 157 -12.47 8.13 -24.00
C GLN A 157 -12.57 6.60 -23.93
N LEU A 158 -12.03 5.97 -22.87
CA LEU A 158 -12.14 4.53 -22.66
C LEU A 158 -13.60 4.09 -22.48
N LEU A 159 -14.40 4.84 -21.71
CA LEU A 159 -15.83 4.54 -21.53
C LEU A 159 -16.60 4.60 -22.84
N ALA A 160 -16.27 5.52 -23.75
CA ALA A 160 -16.93 5.64 -25.05
C ALA A 160 -16.68 4.43 -25.98
N LEU A 161 -15.62 3.65 -25.72
CA LEU A 161 -15.32 2.43 -26.48
C LEU A 161 -16.10 1.20 -25.99
N ILE A 162 -16.72 1.27 -24.81
CA ILE A 162 -17.48 0.14 -24.25
C ILE A 162 -18.86 0.13 -24.92
N PRO A 163 -19.23 -0.95 -25.64
CA PRO A 163 -20.56 -1.07 -26.23
C PRO A 163 -21.64 -0.92 -25.16
N GLY A 164 -22.68 -0.14 -25.46
CA GLY A 164 -23.74 0.22 -24.52
C GLY A 164 -24.67 -0.95 -24.17
N GLU A 165 -24.21 -1.91 -23.38
CA GLU A 165 -25.07 -2.83 -22.63
C GLU A 165 -24.81 -2.66 -21.14
N ARG A 166 -25.49 -1.68 -20.53
CA ARG A 166 -25.68 -1.68 -19.08
C ARG A 166 -27.00 -2.41 -18.78
N LYS A 167 -26.93 -3.72 -18.55
CA LYS A 167 -27.98 -4.42 -17.81
C LYS A 167 -27.83 -4.06 -16.32
N GLY A 168 -28.77 -3.28 -15.79
CA GLY A 168 -29.01 -3.20 -14.34
C GLY A 168 -28.03 -2.35 -13.52
N LEU A 169 -27.74 -1.11 -13.97
CA LEU A 169 -27.59 0.00 -13.04
C LEU A 169 -28.91 0.77 -12.97
#